data_AF-A0A931DFD9-F1
#
_entry.id   AF-A0A931DFD9-F1
#
_cell.length_a   1.000
_cell.length_b   1.000
_cell.length_c   1.000
_cell.angle_alpha   90.00
_cell.angle_beta   90.00
_cell.angle_gamma   90.00
#
_symmetry.space_group_name_H-M   'P 1'
#
loop_
_entity.id
_entity.type
_entity.pdbx_description
1 polymer ?
#
loop_
_entity_poly.entity_id
_entity_poly.type
_entity_poly.pdbx_seq_one_letter_code
_entity_poly.pdbx_strand_id
1 'polypeptide(L)'
;MARANDEAAALIQELADLLSITGGDAFKIRAYEKAARAVAGHPDDIAGLDLAGLRRIPTVGDAIAKKLLDYTTTGTIRQVEELRAQIPAGVRALTAIPTLGPKKALTLYEELGVASVDELAEAIGAGRLRGLKGFGAKTEENILHGIELMRQSGDRVLIDVAAELAEEIVAALSALPGCLRCTYAGSLRRMRETIGDVDILAAATEPRPIMEAFTALPFVAEVIGGGDKKTSVRTAQGLQVDLRVVPPESWGAALQYFTGSQAHNVRTREIAVRAGLKLSEYGLFDAESGELIVSETEEEVYARLGLPWIPPVLRQDRGEIEAARRGELPRLVTVEDLRGDLHSHTDLTDGIATLEEMVAAAAERGLSYYAVTDHAPNLFMQRMTDEKMLAQRERVRALQGRHPGLTLLHGTELNIDPDGGVDWDADFLAGFDVCVASIHSHFTQDAADMTRRLVRACENPHVHIIGHPTARSLGRRRPVDADWDEVFKAAARTGTALEIDSFPDRLDLPADLVRRALRHGVKFSVDTDAHSLADHRNIRYGIGTAQRGWLTPDDVINTWPLEKLRAFLEKTP
;
A
#
# COMPACT_ATOMS: atom_id res chain seq x y z
N MET A 1 17.96 15.20 5.07
CA MET A 1 17.84 15.57 3.65
C MET A 1 17.28 14.35 2.95
N ALA A 2 16.28 14.50 2.08
CA ALA A 2 15.83 13.38 1.26
C ALA A 2 17.03 12.87 0.44
N ARG A 3 17.12 11.57 0.17
CA ARG A 3 18.20 11.07 -0.69
C ARG A 3 18.09 11.75 -2.04
N ALA A 4 19.23 12.06 -2.65
CA ALA A 4 19.26 12.61 -4.01
C ALA A 4 18.50 11.72 -5.01
N ASN A 5 18.46 10.41 -4.75
CA ASN A 5 17.65 9.44 -5.47
C ASN A 5 16.16 9.80 -5.48
N ASP A 6 15.57 10.07 -4.32
CA ASP A 6 14.14 10.29 -4.18
C ASP A 6 13.73 11.61 -4.83
N GLU A 7 14.54 12.66 -4.62
CA GLU A 7 14.33 13.97 -5.24
C GLU A 7 14.47 13.91 -6.77
N ALA A 8 15.50 13.23 -7.27
CA ALA A 8 15.69 13.05 -8.71
C ALA A 8 14.58 12.19 -9.33
N ALA A 9 14.18 11.11 -8.67
CA ALA A 9 13.08 10.27 -9.10
C ALA A 9 11.77 11.06 -9.17
N ALA A 10 11.48 11.89 -8.15
CA ALA A 10 10.33 12.79 -8.15
C ALA A 10 10.36 13.77 -9.33
N LEU A 11 11.51 14.39 -9.63
CA LEU A 11 11.64 15.29 -10.78
C LEU A 11 11.52 14.58 -12.12
N ILE A 12 11.99 13.34 -12.25
CA ILE A 12 11.82 12.54 -13.46
C ILE A 12 10.37 12.07 -13.62
N GLN A 13 9.70 11.70 -12.53
CA GLN A 13 8.27 11.39 -12.55
C GLN A 13 7.46 12.63 -12.94
N GLU A 14 7.77 13.79 -12.35
CA GLU A 14 7.14 15.05 -12.72
C GLU A 14 7.40 15.39 -14.18
N LEU A 15 8.60 15.14 -14.72
CA LEU A 15 8.86 15.33 -16.14
C LEU A 15 7.95 14.46 -17.02
N ALA A 16 7.71 13.20 -16.61
CA ALA A 16 6.78 12.32 -17.31
C ALA A 16 5.35 12.91 -17.29
N ASP A 17 4.93 13.40 -16.13
CA ASP A 17 3.63 14.01 -15.93
C ASP A 17 3.49 15.28 -16.80
N LEU A 18 4.46 16.20 -16.75
CA LEU A 18 4.48 17.45 -17.54
C LEU A 18 4.54 17.19 -19.06
N LEU A 19 5.22 16.13 -19.50
CA LEU A 19 5.20 15.72 -20.90
C LEU A 19 3.85 15.13 -21.30
N SER A 20 3.20 14.39 -20.41
CA SER A 20 1.80 13.98 -20.59
C SER A 20 0.89 15.21 -20.75
N ILE A 21 1.20 16.31 -20.04
CA ILE A 21 0.47 17.58 -20.15
C ILE A 21 0.56 18.22 -21.53
N THR A 22 1.77 18.29 -22.07
CA THR A 22 2.03 18.98 -23.34
C THR A 22 1.78 18.12 -24.58
N GLY A 23 1.27 16.90 -24.41
CA GLY A 23 1.03 15.98 -25.53
C GLY A 23 2.31 15.32 -26.06
N GLY A 24 3.29 15.12 -25.18
CA GLY A 24 4.54 14.43 -25.46
C GLY A 24 4.36 12.97 -25.90
N ASP A 25 5.43 12.42 -26.45
CA ASP A 25 5.47 11.06 -26.98
C ASP A 25 5.27 10.01 -25.86
N ALA A 26 4.28 9.12 -26.04
CA ALA A 26 3.89 8.11 -25.05
C ALA A 26 4.97 7.04 -24.76
N PHE A 27 5.95 6.87 -25.64
CA PHE A 27 7.12 6.05 -25.36
C PHE A 27 8.09 6.78 -24.44
N LYS A 28 8.30 8.08 -24.62
CA LYS A 28 9.15 8.89 -23.73
C LYS A 28 8.58 9.01 -22.32
N ILE A 29 7.27 9.23 -22.19
CA ILE A 29 6.61 9.33 -20.87
C ILE A 29 6.86 8.07 -20.06
N ARG A 30 6.59 6.89 -20.63
CA ARG A 30 6.84 5.60 -19.96
C ARG A 30 8.32 5.35 -19.65
N ALA A 31 9.23 5.80 -20.52
CA ALA A 31 10.66 5.71 -20.24
C ALA A 31 11.05 6.54 -19.02
N TYR A 32 10.45 7.71 -18.81
CA TYR A 32 10.65 8.51 -17.60
C TYR A 32 10.00 7.87 -16.37
N GLU A 33 8.78 7.35 -16.44
CA GLU A 33 8.14 6.64 -15.33
C GLU A 33 8.96 5.42 -14.86
N LYS A 34 9.45 4.60 -15.80
CA LYS A 34 10.33 3.45 -15.48
C LYS A 34 11.63 3.92 -14.85
N ALA A 35 12.25 4.97 -15.40
CA ALA A 35 13.47 5.52 -14.85
C ALA A 35 13.27 6.14 -13.46
N ALA A 36 12.14 6.79 -13.18
CA ALA A 36 11.84 7.32 -11.85
C ALA A 36 11.83 6.19 -10.80
N ARG A 37 11.13 5.07 -11.09
CA ARG A 37 11.12 3.90 -10.21
C ARG A 37 12.51 3.30 -10.04
N ALA A 38 13.27 3.17 -11.13
CA ALA A 38 14.62 2.62 -11.09
C ALA A 38 15.60 3.50 -10.30
N VAL A 39 15.48 4.83 -10.37
CA VAL A 39 16.31 5.78 -9.62
C VAL A 39 15.96 5.76 -8.13
N ALA A 40 14.67 5.78 -7.78
CA ALA A 40 14.21 5.69 -6.40
C ALA A 40 14.65 4.36 -5.74
N GLY A 41 14.50 3.25 -6.49
CA GLY A 41 14.89 1.91 -6.04
C GLY A 41 16.39 1.60 -6.11
N HIS A 42 17.23 2.53 -6.61
CA HIS A 42 18.66 2.28 -6.74
C HIS A 42 19.35 2.24 -5.36
N PRO A 43 20.20 1.23 -5.07
CA PRO A 43 20.82 1.08 -3.75
C PRO A 43 21.85 2.17 -3.43
N ASP A 44 22.61 2.63 -4.43
CA ASP A 44 23.65 3.63 -4.24
C ASP A 44 23.08 5.07 -4.27
N ASP A 45 23.76 6.00 -3.60
CA ASP A 45 23.44 7.44 -3.69
C ASP A 45 23.88 8.00 -5.05
N ILE A 46 22.91 8.46 -5.83
CA ILE A 46 23.18 8.99 -7.18
C ILE A 46 23.97 10.30 -7.17
N ALA A 47 24.03 11.03 -6.04
CA ALA A 47 24.78 12.29 -5.94
C ALA A 47 26.28 12.09 -6.21
N GLY A 48 26.81 10.89 -5.92
CA GLY A 48 28.20 10.53 -6.16
C GLY A 48 28.50 9.94 -7.55
N LEU A 49 27.48 9.75 -8.40
CA LEU A 49 27.63 9.07 -9.68
C LEU A 49 27.93 10.04 -10.83
N ASP A 50 28.93 9.68 -11.64
CA ASP A 50 29.19 10.36 -12.92
C ASP A 50 28.19 9.88 -14.01
N LEU A 51 28.28 10.47 -15.20
CA LEU A 51 27.38 10.12 -16.30
C LEU A 51 27.42 8.62 -16.66
N ALA A 52 28.57 7.96 -16.49
CA ALA A 52 28.72 6.53 -16.75
C ALA A 52 28.05 5.69 -15.66
N GLY A 53 28.18 6.09 -14.39
CA GLY A 53 27.48 5.50 -13.25
C GLY A 53 25.97 5.61 -13.38
N LEU A 54 25.46 6.80 -13.72
CA LEU A 54 24.02 7.04 -13.91
C LEU A 54 23.42 6.19 -15.05
N ARG A 55 24.18 5.94 -16.14
CA ARG A 55 23.76 5.06 -17.25
C ARG A 55 23.70 3.58 -16.88
N ARG A 56 24.32 3.17 -15.78
CA ARG A 56 24.25 1.78 -15.30
C ARG A 56 22.98 1.51 -14.51
N ILE A 57 22.25 2.55 -14.11
CA ILE A 57 20.93 2.38 -13.47
C ILE A 57 20.00 1.76 -14.52
N PRO A 58 19.32 0.64 -14.21
CA PRO A 58 18.39 -0.01 -15.13
C PRO A 58 17.38 0.99 -15.71
N THR A 59 17.05 0.86 -16.99
CA THR A 59 16.11 1.74 -17.73
C THR A 59 16.56 3.21 -17.92
N VAL A 60 17.71 3.62 -17.36
CA VAL A 60 18.26 4.98 -17.52
C VAL A 60 19.17 5.06 -18.76
N GLY A 61 18.60 5.52 -19.87
CA GLY A 61 19.35 5.81 -21.09
C GLY A 61 20.12 7.14 -21.06
N ASP A 62 20.93 7.39 -22.09
CA ASP A 62 21.78 8.58 -22.25
C ASP A 62 21.09 9.93 -21.95
N ALA A 63 19.85 10.08 -22.43
CA ALA A 63 19.08 11.31 -22.30
C ALA A 63 18.51 11.54 -20.89
N ILE A 64 18.33 10.46 -20.11
CA ILE A 64 17.86 10.49 -18.73
C ILE A 64 19.06 10.65 -17.80
N ALA A 65 20.15 9.91 -18.04
CA ALA A 65 21.40 10.06 -17.30
C ALA A 65 21.93 11.50 -17.33
N LYS A 66 21.84 12.19 -18.48
CA LYS A 66 22.19 13.62 -18.58
C LYS A 66 21.31 14.51 -17.69
N LYS A 67 20.01 14.23 -17.59
CA LYS A 67 19.09 14.99 -16.73
C LYS A 67 19.35 14.74 -15.24
N LEU A 68 19.64 13.50 -14.89
CA LEU A 68 20.03 13.14 -13.53
C LEU A 68 21.34 13.84 -13.15
N LEU A 69 22.31 13.90 -14.08
CA LEU A 69 23.55 14.66 -13.88
C LEU A 69 23.30 16.17 -13.74
N ASP A 70 22.40 16.72 -14.56
CA ASP A 70 21.98 18.12 -14.44
C ASP A 70 21.41 18.38 -13.03
N TYR A 71 20.56 17.48 -12.53
CA TYR A 71 20.01 17.58 -11.18
C TYR A 71 21.10 17.46 -10.09
N THR A 72 21.98 16.46 -10.14
CA THR A 72 23.02 16.31 -9.10
C THR A 72 24.03 17.46 -9.10
N THR A 73 24.18 18.16 -10.22
CA THR A 73 25.07 19.33 -10.34
C THR A 73 24.38 20.64 -9.95
N THR A 74 23.10 20.82 -10.31
CA THR A 74 22.41 22.12 -10.25
C THR A 74 21.20 22.15 -9.30
N GLY A 75 20.79 20.99 -8.78
CA GLY A 75 19.55 20.80 -8.03
C GLY A 75 18.30 20.82 -8.90
N THR A 76 18.41 20.92 -10.23
CA THR A 76 17.24 21.07 -11.13
C THR A 76 17.37 20.23 -12.40
N ILE A 77 16.23 19.91 -13.01
CA ILE A 77 16.17 19.36 -14.38
C ILE A 77 15.65 20.44 -15.31
N ARG A 78 16.50 20.95 -16.20
CA ARG A 78 16.18 22.08 -17.10
C ARG A 78 14.86 21.91 -17.86
N GLN A 79 14.57 20.70 -18.34
CA GLN A 79 13.34 20.43 -19.07
C GLN A 79 12.08 20.48 -18.18
N VAL A 80 12.21 20.13 -16.89
CA VAL A 80 11.13 20.29 -15.91
C VAL A 80 10.86 21.77 -15.71
N GLU A 81 11.90 22.59 -15.52
CA GLU A 81 11.76 24.04 -15.38
C GLU A 81 11.13 24.71 -16.63
N GLU A 82 11.57 24.31 -17.84
CA GLU A 82 10.99 24.78 -19.10
C GLU A 82 9.49 24.47 -19.21
N LEU A 83 9.08 23.24 -18.83
CA LEU A 83 7.67 22.84 -18.87
C LEU A 83 6.85 23.48 -17.74
N ARG A 84 7.42 23.63 -16.53
CA ARG A 84 6.82 24.37 -15.41
C ARG A 84 6.52 25.83 -15.77
N ALA A 85 7.40 26.46 -16.55
CA ALA A 85 7.20 27.83 -17.03
C ALA A 85 6.10 27.95 -18.10
N GLN A 86 5.87 26.90 -18.88
CA GLN A 86 4.84 26.85 -19.91
C GLN A 86 3.45 26.47 -19.35
N ILE A 87 3.39 25.75 -18.23
CA ILE A 87 2.15 25.26 -17.64
C ILE A 87 1.81 26.08 -16.39
N PRO A 88 0.74 26.90 -16.42
CA PRO A 88 0.31 27.70 -15.27
C PRO A 88 0.16 26.84 -14.01
N ALA A 89 0.52 27.39 -12.84
CA ALA A 89 0.44 26.66 -11.57
C ALA A 89 -0.96 26.10 -11.28
N GLY A 90 -2.01 26.82 -11.70
CA GLY A 90 -3.39 26.37 -11.59
C GLY A 90 -3.71 25.13 -12.42
N VAL A 91 -3.15 25.02 -13.64
CA VAL A 91 -3.30 23.82 -14.47
C VAL A 91 -2.64 22.62 -13.79
N ARG A 92 -1.45 22.79 -13.20
CA ARG A 92 -0.77 21.71 -12.47
C ARG A 92 -1.58 21.22 -11.26
N ALA A 93 -2.16 22.15 -10.48
CA ALA A 93 -3.02 21.80 -9.37
C ALA A 93 -4.25 20.99 -9.82
N LEU A 94 -4.84 21.34 -10.96
CA LEU A 94 -5.95 20.58 -11.56
C LEU A 94 -5.53 19.19 -12.03
N THR A 95 -4.31 19.01 -12.55
CA THR A 95 -3.83 17.69 -12.98
C THR A 95 -3.63 16.69 -11.84
N ALA A 96 -3.59 17.15 -10.60
CA ALA A 96 -3.62 16.27 -9.43
C ALA A 96 -4.98 15.58 -9.22
N ILE A 97 -6.06 16.09 -9.82
CA ILE A 97 -7.39 15.50 -9.73
C ILE A 97 -7.42 14.18 -10.52
N PRO A 98 -7.70 13.03 -9.88
CA PRO A 98 -7.85 11.76 -10.57
C PRO A 98 -8.87 11.87 -11.70
N THR A 99 -8.59 11.27 -12.85
CA THR A 99 -9.39 11.34 -14.10
C THR A 99 -9.38 12.67 -14.86
N LEU A 100 -8.85 13.75 -14.27
CA LEU A 100 -8.65 15.01 -14.99
C LEU A 100 -7.30 15.02 -15.69
N GLY A 101 -7.32 14.47 -16.91
CA GLY A 101 -6.13 14.46 -17.75
C GLY A 101 -5.64 15.88 -18.04
N PRO A 102 -4.32 16.07 -18.14
CA PRO A 102 -3.73 17.36 -18.41
C PRO A 102 -4.27 18.23 -19.53
N LYS A 103 -4.59 17.64 -20.68
CA LYS A 103 -5.18 18.38 -21.82
C LYS A 103 -6.51 19.00 -21.43
N LYS A 104 -7.31 18.29 -20.63
CA LYS A 104 -8.58 18.79 -20.10
C LYS A 104 -8.33 19.89 -19.06
N ALA A 105 -7.36 19.72 -18.17
CA ALA A 105 -6.98 20.77 -17.21
C ALA A 105 -6.57 22.08 -17.91
N LEU A 106 -5.77 21.98 -18.98
CA LEU A 106 -5.38 23.14 -19.79
C LEU A 106 -6.60 23.78 -20.49
N THR A 107 -7.49 22.99 -21.10
CA THR A 107 -8.74 23.51 -21.69
C THR A 107 -9.61 24.23 -20.64
N LEU A 108 -9.74 23.71 -19.42
CA LEU A 108 -10.51 24.36 -18.35
C LEU A 108 -9.88 25.71 -17.95
N TYR A 109 -8.56 25.79 -17.92
CA TYR A 109 -7.86 27.03 -17.63
C TYR A 109 -7.99 28.05 -18.77
N GLU A 110 -7.78 27.63 -20.02
CA GLU A 110 -7.82 28.52 -21.19
C GLU A 110 -9.25 29.00 -21.51
N GLU A 111 -10.24 28.11 -21.47
CA GLU A 111 -11.61 28.41 -21.91
C GLU A 111 -12.49 28.94 -20.77
N LEU A 112 -12.27 28.50 -19.52
CA LEU A 112 -13.10 28.89 -18.37
C LEU A 112 -12.38 29.74 -17.31
N GLY A 113 -11.06 29.93 -17.45
CA GLY A 113 -10.26 30.65 -16.46
C GLY A 113 -10.13 29.90 -15.13
N VAL A 114 -10.40 28.60 -15.11
CA VAL A 114 -10.37 27.79 -13.88
C VAL A 114 -8.93 27.43 -13.54
N ALA A 115 -8.44 27.93 -12.41
CA ALA A 115 -7.07 27.79 -11.96
C ALA A 115 -6.93 27.06 -10.61
N SER A 116 -8.04 26.59 -10.02
CA SER A 116 -8.01 25.81 -8.79
C SER A 116 -9.10 24.75 -8.75
N VAL A 117 -8.92 23.78 -7.84
CA VAL A 117 -9.87 22.68 -7.62
C VAL A 117 -11.23 23.21 -7.15
N ASP A 118 -11.23 24.23 -6.29
CA ASP A 118 -12.46 24.83 -5.79
C ASP A 118 -13.21 25.59 -6.88
N GLU A 119 -12.50 26.37 -7.70
CA GLU A 119 -13.06 27.01 -8.89
C GLU A 119 -13.63 25.99 -9.89
N LEU A 120 -12.99 24.83 -10.03
CA LEU A 120 -13.49 23.75 -10.87
C LEU A 120 -14.78 23.13 -10.31
N ALA A 121 -14.82 22.86 -9.00
CA ALA A 121 -16.02 22.36 -8.34
C ALA A 121 -17.21 23.33 -8.49
N GLU A 122 -16.96 24.63 -8.30
CA GLU A 122 -17.95 25.69 -8.53
C GLU A 122 -18.39 25.76 -9.99
N ALA A 123 -17.45 25.69 -10.94
CA ALA A 123 -17.75 25.70 -12.36
C ALA A 123 -18.63 24.51 -12.77
N ILE A 124 -18.40 23.31 -12.20
CA ILE A 124 -19.26 22.15 -12.45
C ILE A 124 -20.64 22.33 -11.80
N GLY A 125 -20.71 22.79 -10.55
CA GLY A 125 -21.97 23.06 -9.86
C GLY A 125 -22.84 24.11 -10.57
N ALA A 126 -22.20 25.10 -11.18
CA ALA A 126 -22.84 26.11 -12.02
C ALA A 126 -23.14 25.65 -13.46
N GLY A 127 -22.77 24.42 -13.83
CA GLY A 127 -22.98 23.86 -15.18
C GLY A 127 -22.15 24.52 -16.27
N ARG A 128 -21.04 25.18 -15.93
CA ARG A 128 -20.17 25.93 -16.88
C ARG A 128 -19.36 25.04 -17.81
N LEU A 129 -19.23 23.75 -17.50
CA LEU A 129 -18.52 22.79 -18.35
C LEU A 129 -19.39 22.27 -19.51
N ARG A 130 -20.72 22.48 -19.45
CA ARG A 130 -21.66 22.01 -20.45
C ARG A 130 -21.41 22.69 -21.79
N GLY A 131 -21.16 21.89 -22.82
CA GLY A 131 -20.92 22.37 -24.18
C GLY A 131 -19.43 22.53 -24.54
N LEU A 132 -18.50 22.38 -23.59
CA LEU A 132 -17.08 22.28 -23.90
C LEU A 132 -16.77 20.94 -24.57
N LYS A 133 -15.99 21.00 -25.65
CA LYS A 133 -15.55 19.81 -26.38
C LYS A 133 -14.71 18.91 -25.45
N GLY A 134 -15.18 17.67 -25.23
CA GLY A 134 -14.51 16.70 -24.36
C GLY A 134 -15.00 16.69 -22.90
N PHE A 135 -16.00 17.50 -22.56
CA PHE A 135 -16.63 17.58 -21.23
C PHE A 135 -18.13 17.29 -21.31
N GLY A 136 -18.46 16.02 -21.54
CA GLY A 136 -19.85 15.54 -21.42
C GLY A 136 -20.23 15.26 -19.96
N ALA A 137 -21.51 14.96 -19.71
CA ALA A 137 -22.04 14.67 -18.37
C ALA A 137 -21.22 13.63 -17.59
N LYS A 138 -20.74 12.57 -18.26
CA LYS A 138 -19.89 11.56 -17.62
C LYS A 138 -18.51 12.09 -17.24
N THR A 139 -17.95 13.02 -18.01
CA THR A 139 -16.69 13.68 -17.67
C THR A 139 -16.87 14.62 -16.48
N GLU A 140 -17.96 15.38 -16.42
CA GLU A 140 -18.28 16.23 -15.26
C GLU A 140 -18.42 15.39 -13.98
N GLU A 141 -19.15 14.27 -14.06
CA GLU A 141 -19.30 13.31 -12.94
C GLU A 141 -17.94 12.75 -12.50
N ASN A 142 -17.09 12.32 -13.45
CA ASN A 142 -15.75 11.80 -13.15
C ASN A 142 -14.83 12.87 -12.52
N ILE A 143 -14.90 14.12 -12.98
CA ILE A 143 -14.08 15.21 -12.42
C ILE A 143 -14.56 15.54 -11.00
N LEU A 144 -15.87 15.69 -10.76
CA LEU A 144 -16.41 15.86 -9.41
C LEU A 144 -16.00 14.72 -8.49
N HIS A 145 -16.05 13.49 -9.00
CA HIS A 145 -15.60 12.32 -8.28
C HIS A 145 -14.12 12.37 -7.92
N GLY A 146 -13.26 12.79 -8.85
CA GLY A 146 -11.83 13.02 -8.59
C GLY A 146 -11.58 14.10 -7.55
N ILE A 147 -12.34 15.20 -7.58
CA ILE A 147 -12.26 16.27 -6.59
C ILE A 147 -12.64 15.75 -5.20
N GLU A 148 -13.73 14.98 -5.11
CA GLU A 148 -14.16 14.35 -3.86
C GLU A 148 -13.11 13.38 -3.32
N LEU A 149 -12.50 12.56 -4.18
CA LEU A 149 -11.40 11.68 -3.81
C LEU A 149 -10.19 12.46 -3.27
N MET A 150 -9.79 13.53 -3.96
CA MET A 150 -8.66 14.35 -3.55
C MET A 150 -8.94 15.07 -2.22
N ARG A 151 -10.18 15.52 -1.99
CA ARG A 151 -10.61 16.10 -0.71
C ARG A 151 -10.67 15.06 0.41
N GLN A 152 -11.11 13.83 0.13
CA GLN A 152 -11.11 12.72 1.09
C GLN A 152 -9.68 12.24 1.43
N SER A 153 -8.77 12.35 0.47
CA SER A 153 -7.33 12.06 0.63
C SER A 153 -6.53 13.25 1.20
N GLY A 154 -7.13 14.44 1.31
CA GLY A 154 -6.43 15.72 1.49
C GLY A 154 -5.49 15.83 2.70
N ASP A 155 -5.64 14.94 3.69
CA ASP A 155 -4.78 14.89 4.89
C ASP A 155 -4.26 13.47 5.19
N ARG A 156 -4.32 12.53 4.23
CA ARG A 156 -3.91 11.14 4.46
C ARG A 156 -2.86 10.66 3.47
N VAL A 157 -1.86 9.96 3.99
CA VAL A 157 -0.80 9.31 3.20
C VAL A 157 -0.97 7.80 3.22
N LEU A 158 -0.32 7.12 2.26
CA LEU A 158 -0.22 5.66 2.25
C LEU A 158 0.59 5.16 3.46
N ILE A 159 0.33 3.92 3.85
CA ILE A 159 0.96 3.33 5.03
C ILE A 159 2.48 3.24 4.93
N ASP A 160 3.04 3.02 3.74
CA ASP A 160 4.47 2.94 3.50
C ASP A 160 5.18 4.27 3.76
N VAL A 161 4.65 5.35 3.21
CA VAL A 161 5.16 6.72 3.43
C VAL A 161 5.15 7.07 4.92
N ALA A 162 4.05 6.77 5.62
CA ALA A 162 3.96 7.00 7.06
C ALA A 162 4.89 6.09 7.88
N ALA A 163 5.03 4.82 7.50
CA ALA A 163 5.86 3.85 8.19
C ALA A 163 7.35 4.20 8.06
N GLU A 164 7.82 4.54 6.86
CA GLU A 164 9.22 4.91 6.63
C GLU A 164 9.61 6.15 7.45
N LEU A 165 8.78 7.19 7.42
CA LEU A 165 9.00 8.37 8.26
C LEU A 165 8.99 8.02 9.76
N ALA A 166 7.99 7.26 10.22
CA ALA A 166 7.88 6.88 11.62
C ALA A 166 9.08 6.04 12.09
N GLU A 167 9.56 5.13 11.25
CA GLU A 167 10.73 4.27 11.53
C GLU A 167 12.01 5.10 11.63
N GLU A 168 12.21 6.09 10.75
CA GLU A 168 13.33 7.04 10.83
C GLU A 168 13.28 7.84 12.14
N ILE A 169 12.09 8.35 12.52
CA ILE A 169 11.90 9.12 13.75
C ILE A 169 12.15 8.27 14.98
N VAL A 170 11.57 7.07 15.03
CA VAL A 170 11.77 6.15 16.15
C VAL A 170 13.24 5.80 16.28
N ALA A 171 13.95 5.52 15.19
CA ALA A 171 15.37 5.24 15.22
C ALA A 171 16.18 6.42 15.77
N ALA A 172 15.92 7.64 15.28
CA ALA A 172 16.61 8.85 15.71
C ALA A 172 16.38 9.16 17.20
N LEU A 173 15.13 9.09 17.67
CA LEU A 173 14.79 9.39 19.07
C LEU A 173 15.26 8.28 20.01
N SER A 174 15.21 7.01 19.60
CA SER A 174 15.71 5.88 20.41
C SER A 174 17.20 5.94 20.67
N ALA A 175 17.97 6.59 19.79
CA ALA A 175 19.41 6.76 19.95
C ALA A 175 19.79 7.85 20.98
N LEU A 176 18.83 8.67 21.45
CA LEU A 176 19.10 9.75 22.39
C LEU A 176 19.31 9.22 23.83
N PRO A 177 20.31 9.73 24.56
CA PRO A 177 20.43 9.48 25.99
C PRO A 177 19.16 9.89 26.73
N GLY A 178 18.61 8.98 27.54
CA GLY A 178 17.41 9.22 28.33
C GLY A 178 16.09 8.79 27.66
N CYS A 179 16.10 8.47 26.35
CA CYS A 179 14.97 7.79 25.72
C CYS A 179 15.02 6.29 26.07
N LEU A 180 14.10 5.84 26.92
CA LEU A 180 14.09 4.44 27.40
C LEU A 180 13.33 3.52 26.46
N ARG A 181 12.26 4.02 25.84
CA ARG A 181 11.45 3.32 24.83
C ARG A 181 10.92 4.34 23.83
N CYS A 182 10.83 3.98 22.57
CA CYS A 182 10.20 4.80 21.54
C CYS A 182 9.54 3.91 20.50
N THR A 183 8.33 4.26 20.06
CA THR A 183 7.61 3.55 19.01
C THR A 183 6.54 4.44 18.40
N TYR A 184 5.98 4.04 17.26
CA TYR A 184 4.80 4.67 16.70
C TYR A 184 3.51 4.03 17.23
N ALA A 185 2.45 4.82 17.33
CA ALA A 185 1.15 4.43 17.82
C ALA A 185 0.08 4.71 16.74
N GLY A 186 -1.13 5.12 17.16
CA GLY A 186 -2.14 5.61 16.25
C GLY A 186 -2.64 4.59 15.24
N SER A 187 -3.15 5.09 14.12
CA SER A 187 -3.63 4.23 13.01
C SER A 187 -2.51 3.43 12.35
N LEU A 188 -1.27 3.90 12.42
CA LEU A 188 -0.10 3.24 11.86
C LEU A 188 0.18 1.93 12.59
N ARG A 189 0.22 1.94 13.94
CA ARG A 189 0.36 0.72 14.74
C ARG A 189 -0.81 -0.27 14.55
N ARG A 190 -1.99 0.23 14.13
CA ARG A 190 -3.14 -0.62 13.79
C ARG A 190 -3.15 -1.07 12.31
N MET A 191 -2.08 -0.82 11.56
CA MET A 191 -1.92 -1.18 10.14
C MET A 191 -3.05 -0.67 9.24
N ARG A 192 -3.53 0.56 9.46
CA ARG A 192 -4.52 1.17 8.55
C ARG A 192 -3.85 1.50 7.20
N GLU A 193 -4.54 1.16 6.11
CA GLU A 193 -4.09 1.35 4.72
C GLU A 193 -3.72 2.80 4.35
N THR A 194 -4.37 3.77 4.99
CA THR A 194 -4.00 5.18 4.92
C THR A 194 -3.89 5.74 6.33
N ILE A 195 -2.97 6.68 6.53
CA ILE A 195 -2.60 7.29 7.80
C ILE A 195 -2.89 8.79 7.72
N GLY A 196 -3.47 9.37 8.78
CA GLY A 196 -3.73 10.82 8.83
C GLY A 196 -2.47 11.53 9.32
N ASP A 197 -2.35 11.64 10.63
CA ASP A 197 -1.12 11.99 11.33
C ASP A 197 -0.34 10.73 11.76
N VAL A 198 0.96 10.91 11.96
CA VAL A 198 1.84 9.91 12.57
C VAL A 198 1.98 10.20 14.05
N ASP A 199 1.51 9.28 14.89
CA ASP A 199 1.68 9.35 16.35
C ASP A 199 2.97 8.63 16.77
N ILE A 200 3.89 9.34 17.44
CA ILE A 200 5.09 8.80 18.06
C ILE A 200 4.96 8.88 19.58
N LEU A 201 5.33 7.81 20.27
CA LEU A 201 5.36 7.72 21.73
C LEU A 201 6.77 7.41 22.20
N ALA A 202 7.27 8.20 23.14
CA ALA A 202 8.54 7.96 23.81
C ALA A 202 8.36 7.90 25.34
N ALA A 203 9.15 7.06 26.00
CA ALA A 203 9.25 6.98 27.45
C ALA A 203 10.57 7.63 27.92
N ALA A 204 10.46 8.63 28.78
CA ALA A 204 11.63 9.29 29.37
C ALA A 204 11.29 9.99 30.69
N THR A 205 12.28 10.10 31.57
CA THR A 205 12.18 10.90 32.81
C THR A 205 12.33 12.39 32.53
N GLU A 206 13.12 12.75 31.51
CA GLU A 206 13.34 14.13 31.07
C GLU A 206 12.88 14.30 29.61
N PRO A 207 11.71 14.93 29.38
CA PRO A 207 11.16 15.05 28.03
C PRO A 207 11.87 16.06 27.12
N ARG A 208 12.42 17.13 27.69
CA ARG A 208 12.94 18.28 26.92
C ARG A 208 13.99 17.91 25.87
N PRO A 209 15.04 17.12 26.18
CA PRO A 209 16.02 16.73 25.17
C PRO A 209 15.42 15.96 23.99
N ILE A 210 14.39 15.15 24.23
CA ILE A 210 13.70 14.39 23.18
C ILE A 210 12.86 15.33 22.31
N MET A 211 12.12 16.26 22.94
CA MET A 211 11.31 17.24 22.21
C MET A 211 12.18 18.15 21.33
N GLU A 212 13.30 18.64 21.86
CA GLU A 212 14.25 19.48 21.11
C GLU A 212 14.83 18.72 19.92
N ALA A 213 15.32 17.50 20.14
CA ALA A 213 15.84 16.66 19.07
C ALA A 213 14.78 16.37 18.00
N PHE A 214 13.54 16.08 18.40
CA PHE A 214 12.43 15.85 17.48
C PHE A 214 12.16 17.07 16.59
N THR A 215 12.11 18.27 17.16
CA THR A 215 11.89 19.52 16.37
C THR A 215 13.06 19.88 15.47
N ALA A 216 14.25 19.36 15.75
CA ALA A 216 15.46 19.60 14.97
C ALA A 216 15.68 18.55 13.86
N LEU A 217 14.79 17.57 13.71
CA LEU A 217 14.95 16.54 12.69
C LEU A 217 14.87 17.13 11.27
N PRO A 218 15.69 16.64 10.30
CA PRO A 218 15.84 17.30 9.01
C PRO A 218 14.58 17.42 8.15
N PHE A 219 13.58 16.57 8.36
CA PHE A 219 12.33 16.57 7.60
C PHE A 219 11.29 17.56 8.17
N VAL A 220 11.55 18.17 9.34
CA VAL A 220 10.65 19.14 9.97
C VAL A 220 10.69 20.45 9.19
N ALA A 221 9.56 20.83 8.60
CA ALA A 221 9.39 22.10 7.91
C ALA A 221 8.78 23.17 8.83
N GLU A 222 7.87 22.78 9.71
CA GLU A 222 7.17 23.67 10.63
C GLU A 222 6.95 22.98 11.99
N VAL A 223 7.12 23.72 13.08
CA VAL A 223 6.65 23.30 14.41
C VAL A 223 5.28 23.91 14.65
N ILE A 224 4.23 23.06 14.59
CA ILE A 224 2.83 23.48 14.75
C ILE A 224 2.55 23.91 16.20
N GLY A 225 3.13 23.19 17.16
CA GLY A 225 3.02 23.48 18.58
C GLY A 225 3.96 22.61 19.40
N GLY A 226 4.53 23.16 20.47
CA GLY A 226 5.51 22.46 21.31
C GLY A 226 5.22 22.64 22.79
N GLY A 227 5.54 21.61 23.57
CA GLY A 227 5.43 21.61 25.03
C GLY A 227 6.06 20.36 25.64
N ASP A 228 6.14 20.33 26.97
CA ASP A 228 6.88 19.29 27.72
C ASP A 228 6.35 17.86 27.52
N LYS A 229 5.08 17.70 27.14
CA LYS A 229 4.43 16.39 26.98
C LYS A 229 3.98 16.06 25.57
N LYS A 230 3.78 17.08 24.73
CA LYS A 230 3.33 16.93 23.35
C LYS A 230 4.00 17.98 22.49
N THR A 231 4.55 17.55 21.37
CA THR A 231 5.04 18.42 20.29
C THR A 231 4.51 17.91 18.96
N SER A 232 4.05 18.81 18.11
CA SER A 232 3.51 18.53 16.78
C SER A 232 4.32 19.28 15.74
N VAL A 233 4.74 18.57 14.69
CA VAL A 233 5.49 19.13 13.56
C VAL A 233 4.78 18.81 12.24
N ARG A 234 5.10 19.57 11.21
CA ARG A 234 4.70 19.31 9.82
C ARG A 234 5.95 19.08 8.98
N THR A 235 5.91 18.06 8.13
CA THR A 235 6.98 17.82 7.15
C THR A 235 6.85 18.76 5.95
N ALA A 236 7.89 18.82 5.11
CA ALA A 236 7.85 19.59 3.86
C ALA A 236 6.74 19.09 2.90
N GLN A 237 6.37 17.81 2.99
CA GLN A 237 5.30 17.18 2.23
C GLN A 237 3.91 17.36 2.87
N GLY A 238 3.81 18.13 3.96
CA GLY A 238 2.56 18.48 4.62
C GLY A 238 2.07 17.48 5.67
N LEU A 239 2.73 16.33 5.83
CA LEU A 239 2.36 15.29 6.80
C LEU A 239 2.59 15.78 8.23
N GLN A 240 1.58 15.64 9.09
CA GLN A 240 1.71 15.97 10.50
C GLN A 240 2.26 14.79 11.29
N VAL A 241 3.21 15.07 12.19
CA VAL A 241 3.74 14.10 13.16
C VAL A 241 3.58 14.65 14.57
N ASP A 242 2.96 13.85 15.43
CA ASP A 242 2.73 14.16 16.83
C ASP A 242 3.64 13.29 17.72
N LEU A 243 4.55 13.90 18.46
CA LEU A 243 5.34 13.24 19.50
C LEU A 243 4.69 13.44 20.86
N ARG A 244 4.55 12.34 21.61
CA ARG A 244 4.21 12.34 23.03
C ARG A 244 5.31 11.70 23.85
N VAL A 245 5.70 12.37 24.92
CA VAL A 245 6.64 11.81 25.90
C VAL A 245 5.90 11.54 27.21
N VAL A 246 6.03 10.31 27.71
CA VAL A 246 5.39 9.85 28.94
C VAL A 246 6.42 9.38 29.96
N PRO A 247 6.09 9.39 31.26
CA PRO A 247 6.91 8.73 32.27
C PRO A 247 7.10 7.25 31.94
N PRO A 248 8.27 6.65 32.22
CA PRO A 248 8.54 5.24 31.92
C PRO A 248 7.52 4.27 32.49
N GLU A 249 7.05 4.53 33.71
CA GLU A 249 6.05 3.73 34.42
C GLU A 249 4.66 3.77 33.76
N SER A 250 4.37 4.76 32.91
CA SER A 250 3.09 4.90 32.21
C SER A 250 3.09 4.28 30.82
N TRP A 251 4.17 3.63 30.39
CA TRP A 251 4.36 3.18 29.01
C TRP A 251 3.21 2.30 28.48
N GLY A 252 2.79 1.31 29.25
CA GLY A 252 1.73 0.37 28.86
C GLY A 252 0.38 1.04 28.67
N ALA A 253 -0.03 1.86 29.64
CA ALA A 253 -1.28 2.61 29.56
C ALA A 253 -1.26 3.63 28.40
N ALA A 254 -0.13 4.31 28.20
CA ALA A 254 0.05 5.24 27.09
C ALA A 254 -0.03 4.54 25.73
N LEU A 255 0.61 3.37 25.58
CA LEU A 255 0.50 2.56 24.37
C LEU A 255 -0.96 2.16 24.10
N GLN A 256 -1.68 1.65 25.10
CA GLN A 256 -3.10 1.29 24.95
C GLN A 256 -3.90 2.51 24.47
N TYR A 257 -3.72 3.66 25.14
CA TYR A 257 -4.44 4.89 24.87
C TYR A 257 -4.16 5.45 23.47
N PHE A 258 -2.88 5.69 23.12
CA PHE A 258 -2.50 6.35 21.86
C PHE A 258 -2.54 5.41 20.67
N THR A 259 -2.51 4.09 20.88
CA THR A 259 -2.79 3.14 19.80
C THR A 259 -4.25 3.16 19.41
N GLY A 260 -5.17 3.36 20.36
CA GLY A 260 -6.60 3.34 20.10
C GLY A 260 -7.07 2.02 19.47
N SER A 261 -8.07 2.02 18.58
CA SER A 261 -8.82 3.19 18.09
C SER A 261 -9.61 3.93 19.17
N GLN A 262 -10.17 5.10 18.84
CA GLN A 262 -11.09 5.80 19.73
C GLN A 262 -12.25 4.89 20.18
N ALA A 263 -12.85 4.14 19.25
CA ALA A 263 -13.96 3.22 19.56
C ALA A 263 -13.51 2.13 20.54
N HIS A 264 -12.36 1.51 20.28
CA HIS A 264 -11.77 0.53 21.18
C HIS A 264 -11.51 1.10 22.59
N ASN A 265 -10.95 2.31 22.67
CA ASN A 265 -10.72 3.01 23.94
C ASN A 265 -12.01 3.31 24.71
N VAL A 266 -13.11 3.61 24.01
CA VAL A 266 -14.42 3.79 24.66
C VAL A 266 -14.83 2.48 25.32
N ARG A 267 -14.75 1.34 24.62
CA ARG A 267 -15.09 0.03 25.18
C ARG A 267 -14.22 -0.35 26.38
N THR A 268 -12.91 -0.16 26.32
CA THR A 268 -12.02 -0.49 27.44
C THR A 268 -12.26 0.40 28.67
N ARG A 269 -12.58 1.69 28.46
CA ARG A 269 -12.99 2.60 29.55
C ARG A 269 -14.33 2.22 30.17
N GLU A 270 -15.33 1.84 29.37
CA GLU A 270 -16.61 1.35 29.89
C GLU A 270 -16.42 0.12 30.79
N ILE A 271 -15.49 -0.77 30.41
CA ILE A 271 -15.12 -1.93 31.23
C ILE A 271 -14.50 -1.48 32.55
N ALA A 272 -13.55 -0.54 32.49
CA ALA A 272 -12.89 0.00 33.68
C ALA A 272 -13.93 0.61 34.64
N VAL A 273 -14.82 1.48 34.14
CA VAL A 273 -15.85 2.15 34.94
C VAL A 273 -16.77 1.15 35.63
N ARG A 274 -17.21 0.09 34.94
CA ARG A 274 -18.05 -0.97 35.53
C ARG A 274 -17.33 -1.76 36.63
N ALA A 275 -16.01 -1.80 36.59
CA ALA A 275 -15.17 -2.44 37.59
C ALA A 275 -14.74 -1.49 38.73
N GLY A 276 -15.25 -0.26 38.79
CA GLY A 276 -14.82 0.74 39.78
C GLY A 276 -13.43 1.31 39.51
N LEU A 277 -12.99 1.28 38.26
CA LEU A 277 -11.65 1.71 37.83
C LEU A 277 -11.72 2.93 36.90
N LYS A 278 -10.62 3.68 36.82
CA LYS A 278 -10.41 4.79 35.89
C LYS A 278 -9.20 4.52 35.01
N LEU A 279 -9.41 4.40 33.70
CA LEU A 279 -8.34 4.23 32.70
C LEU A 279 -7.99 5.57 32.04
N SER A 280 -6.71 5.94 32.05
CA SER A 280 -6.15 7.10 31.35
C SER A 280 -4.87 6.75 30.59
N GLU A 281 -4.27 7.72 29.92
CA GLU A 281 -2.95 7.59 29.27
C GLU A 281 -1.80 7.35 30.25
N TYR A 282 -2.03 7.54 31.56
CA TYR A 282 -1.00 7.41 32.60
C TYR A 282 -1.08 6.09 33.38
N GLY A 283 -2.22 5.40 33.34
CA GLY A 283 -2.43 4.19 34.12
C GLY A 283 -3.90 3.80 34.26
N LEU A 284 -4.09 2.70 34.97
CA LEU A 284 -5.37 2.23 35.48
C LEU A 284 -5.41 2.44 36.98
N PHE A 285 -6.39 3.19 37.46
CA PHE A 285 -6.50 3.65 38.84
C PHE A 285 -7.77 3.11 39.48
N ASP A 286 -7.75 2.96 40.80
CA ASP A 286 -8.99 2.84 41.58
C ASP A 286 -9.79 4.14 41.46
N ALA A 287 -11.09 4.04 41.17
CA ALA A 287 -11.90 5.23 40.91
C ALA A 287 -12.25 6.01 42.20
N GLU A 288 -12.21 5.38 43.36
CA GLU A 288 -12.55 5.99 44.65
C GLU A 288 -11.30 6.56 45.34
N SER A 289 -10.25 5.75 45.50
CA SER A 289 -9.03 6.15 46.20
C SER A 289 -8.06 6.95 45.31
N GLY A 290 -8.13 6.78 43.98
CA GLY A 290 -7.17 7.34 43.03
C GLY A 290 -5.82 6.62 43.02
N GLU A 291 -5.69 5.48 43.70
CA GLU A 291 -4.48 4.68 43.73
C GLU A 291 -4.16 4.09 42.35
N LEU A 292 -2.89 4.18 41.93
CA LEU A 292 -2.41 3.52 40.71
C LEU A 292 -2.36 2.01 40.92
N ILE A 293 -3.03 1.26 40.05
CA ILE A 293 -3.06 -0.20 40.11
C ILE A 293 -2.03 -0.81 39.16
N VAL A 294 -2.07 -0.41 37.88
CA VAL A 294 -1.19 -0.92 36.81
C VAL A 294 -1.00 0.15 35.72
N SER A 295 0.14 0.16 35.05
CA SER A 295 0.45 1.13 33.99
C SER A 295 1.65 0.78 33.07
N GLU A 296 2.54 -0.12 33.48
CA GLU A 296 3.87 -0.31 32.88
C GLU A 296 3.81 -1.08 31.55
N THR A 297 2.94 -2.08 31.43
CA THR A 297 2.75 -2.91 30.22
C THR A 297 1.32 -2.81 29.66
N GLU A 298 1.13 -3.07 28.36
CA GLU A 298 -0.24 -3.11 27.83
C GLU A 298 -0.97 -4.34 28.39
N GLU A 299 -0.25 -5.45 28.52
CA GLU A 299 -0.71 -6.75 28.99
C GLU A 299 -1.32 -6.66 30.39
N GLU A 300 -0.65 -6.01 31.35
CA GLU A 300 -1.20 -5.84 32.71
C GLU A 300 -2.45 -4.97 32.72
N VAL A 301 -2.51 -3.93 31.87
CA VAL A 301 -3.69 -3.06 31.75
C VAL A 301 -4.88 -3.88 31.25
N TYR A 302 -4.71 -4.66 30.18
CA TYR A 302 -5.78 -5.55 29.69
C TYR A 302 -6.14 -6.61 30.74
N ALA A 303 -5.16 -7.26 31.36
CA ALA A 303 -5.38 -8.30 32.36
C ALA A 303 -6.21 -7.77 33.54
N ARG A 304 -5.93 -6.55 34.02
CA ARG A 304 -6.69 -5.93 35.11
C ARG A 304 -8.11 -5.54 34.71
N LEU A 305 -8.35 -5.26 33.42
CA LEU A 305 -9.68 -5.08 32.84
C LEU A 305 -10.41 -6.43 32.59
N GLY A 306 -9.80 -7.56 32.94
CA GLY A 306 -10.38 -8.89 32.71
C GLY A 306 -10.35 -9.32 31.24
N LEU A 307 -9.37 -8.84 30.47
CA LEU A 307 -9.17 -9.15 29.06
C LEU A 307 -7.77 -9.71 28.83
N PRO A 308 -7.57 -10.65 27.88
CA PRO A 308 -6.24 -10.88 27.32
C PRO A 308 -5.73 -9.63 26.59
N TRP A 309 -4.42 -9.54 26.36
CA TRP A 309 -3.87 -8.50 25.48
C TRP A 309 -4.45 -8.63 24.07
N ILE A 310 -4.97 -7.51 23.55
CA ILE A 310 -5.62 -7.46 22.24
C ILE A 310 -4.62 -6.88 21.22
N PRO A 311 -4.25 -7.62 20.16
CA PRO A 311 -3.35 -7.12 19.12
C PRO A 311 -3.84 -5.78 18.52
N PRO A 312 -2.97 -4.77 18.33
CA PRO A 312 -3.34 -3.44 17.81
C PRO A 312 -4.19 -3.45 16.54
N VAL A 313 -3.86 -4.33 15.61
CA VAL A 313 -4.57 -4.55 14.33
C VAL A 313 -6.06 -4.86 14.51
N LEU A 314 -6.47 -5.47 15.64
CA LEU A 314 -7.86 -5.81 15.94
C LEU A 314 -8.65 -4.68 16.62
N ARG A 315 -7.98 -3.63 17.13
CA ARG A 315 -8.57 -2.61 18.02
C ARG A 315 -9.44 -1.59 17.29
N GLN A 316 -10.57 -2.05 16.77
CA GLN A 316 -11.48 -1.27 15.90
C GLN A 316 -12.95 -1.33 16.35
N ASP A 317 -13.24 -1.92 17.51
CA ASP A 317 -14.60 -2.17 18.00
C ASP A 317 -15.48 -2.93 16.98
N ARG A 318 -14.95 -4.05 16.49
CA ARG A 318 -15.58 -4.93 15.49
C ARG A 318 -15.75 -6.35 16.00
N GLY A 319 -15.89 -6.50 17.31
CA GLY A 319 -16.10 -7.77 18.00
C GLY A 319 -14.88 -8.30 18.77
N GLU A 320 -13.75 -7.60 18.75
CA GLU A 320 -12.51 -8.04 19.40
C GLU A 320 -12.65 -8.08 20.93
N ILE A 321 -13.42 -7.16 21.52
CA ILE A 321 -13.71 -7.13 22.96
C ILE A 321 -14.55 -8.33 23.37
N GLU A 322 -15.60 -8.64 22.60
CA GLU A 322 -16.47 -9.78 22.83
C GLU A 322 -15.73 -11.11 22.66
N ALA A 323 -14.89 -11.24 21.63
CA ALA A 323 -14.04 -12.40 21.42
C ALA A 323 -13.02 -12.56 22.56
N ALA A 324 -12.37 -11.47 22.99
CA ALA A 324 -11.42 -11.46 24.10
C ALA A 324 -12.04 -11.96 25.40
N ARG A 325 -13.27 -11.53 25.73
CA ARG A 325 -14.01 -12.00 26.92
C ARG A 325 -14.36 -13.48 26.89
N ARG A 326 -14.60 -14.03 25.69
CA ARG A 326 -14.90 -15.45 25.52
C ARG A 326 -13.63 -16.31 25.37
N GLY A 327 -12.44 -15.70 25.32
CA GLY A 327 -11.20 -16.43 25.04
C GLY A 327 -11.09 -16.92 23.60
N GLU A 328 -11.75 -16.23 22.67
CA GLU A 328 -11.89 -16.62 21.25
C GLU A 328 -11.10 -15.71 20.30
N LEU A 329 -10.11 -14.96 20.80
CA LEU A 329 -9.23 -14.20 19.92
C LEU A 329 -8.45 -15.16 19.00
N PRO A 330 -8.38 -14.89 17.69
CA PRO A 330 -7.66 -15.76 16.76
C PRO A 330 -6.15 -15.67 16.97
N ARG A 331 -5.45 -16.78 16.70
CA ARG A 331 -4.00 -16.74 16.42
C ARG A 331 -3.81 -16.11 15.05
N LEU A 332 -3.48 -14.83 15.03
CA LEU A 332 -3.30 -14.08 13.80
C LEU A 332 -2.09 -14.57 13.00
N VAL A 333 -2.21 -14.55 11.66
CA VAL A 333 -1.09 -14.82 10.75
C VAL A 333 0.01 -13.79 10.90
N THR A 334 1.28 -14.21 10.83
CA THR A 334 2.44 -13.31 10.83
C THR A 334 3.30 -13.48 9.58
N VAL A 335 4.28 -12.60 9.38
CA VAL A 335 5.21 -12.70 8.24
C VAL A 335 6.01 -14.01 8.33
N GLU A 336 6.34 -14.46 9.54
CA GLU A 336 7.10 -15.69 9.80
C GLU A 336 6.30 -16.97 9.51
N ASP A 337 4.97 -16.88 9.44
CA ASP A 337 4.14 -18.01 9.02
C ASP A 337 4.22 -18.24 7.50
N LEU A 338 4.60 -17.23 6.72
CA LEU A 338 4.66 -17.30 5.27
C LEU A 338 5.82 -18.18 4.81
N ARG A 339 5.53 -19.04 3.83
CA ARG A 339 6.49 -19.95 3.19
C ARG A 339 6.74 -19.57 1.74
N GLY A 340 5.97 -18.68 1.14
CA GLY A 340 6.20 -18.24 -0.22
C GLY A 340 5.37 -17.06 -0.66
N ASP A 341 5.75 -16.55 -1.83
CA ASP A 341 5.10 -15.44 -2.51
C ASP A 341 4.48 -15.97 -3.81
N LEU A 342 3.21 -15.65 -4.05
CA LEU A 342 2.41 -16.24 -5.12
C LEU A 342 2.04 -15.25 -6.24
N HIS A 343 2.51 -13.99 -6.14
CA HIS A 343 2.31 -12.97 -7.16
C HIS A 343 3.53 -12.05 -7.25
N SER A 344 4.27 -12.14 -8.37
CA SER A 344 5.44 -11.30 -8.63
C SER A 344 5.76 -11.15 -10.12
N HIS A 345 6.42 -10.04 -10.47
CA HIS A 345 6.67 -9.62 -11.84
C HIS A 345 8.17 -9.52 -12.14
N THR A 346 8.54 -9.66 -13.41
CA THR A 346 9.93 -9.53 -13.88
C THR A 346 10.05 -8.48 -14.97
N ASP A 347 11.28 -8.21 -15.39
CA ASP A 347 11.60 -7.35 -16.53
C ASP A 347 11.07 -7.86 -17.89
N LEU A 348 10.45 -9.06 -17.92
CA LEU A 348 9.75 -9.55 -19.09
C LEU A 348 8.51 -8.70 -19.43
N THR A 349 7.86 -8.12 -18.41
CA THR A 349 6.70 -7.23 -18.56
C THR A 349 6.99 -5.83 -18.01
N ASP A 350 6.51 -5.49 -16.83
CA ASP A 350 6.62 -4.18 -16.21
C ASP A 350 7.37 -4.16 -14.88
N GLY A 351 7.91 -5.29 -14.45
CA GLY A 351 8.98 -5.34 -13.48
C GLY A 351 10.25 -4.63 -13.99
N ILE A 352 11.13 -4.27 -13.05
CA ILE A 352 12.43 -3.65 -13.34
C ILE A 352 13.62 -4.55 -13.01
N ALA A 353 13.38 -5.65 -12.30
CA ALA A 353 14.38 -6.65 -11.95
C ALA A 353 14.26 -7.88 -12.86
N THR A 354 15.40 -8.47 -13.19
CA THR A 354 15.47 -9.70 -13.98
C THR A 354 14.87 -10.88 -13.20
N LEU A 355 14.44 -11.91 -13.93
CA LEU A 355 14.00 -13.19 -13.34
C LEU A 355 15.03 -13.73 -12.33
N GLU A 356 16.31 -13.71 -12.68
CA GLU A 356 17.39 -14.21 -11.83
C GLU A 356 17.54 -13.41 -10.53
N GLU A 357 17.41 -12.07 -10.58
CA GLU A 357 17.47 -11.20 -9.41
C GLU A 357 16.27 -11.40 -8.49
N MET A 358 15.06 -11.49 -9.04
CA MET A 358 13.83 -11.73 -8.26
C MET A 358 13.90 -13.08 -7.53
N VAL A 359 14.30 -14.14 -8.24
CA VAL A 359 14.46 -15.48 -7.64
C VAL A 359 15.55 -15.49 -6.57
N ALA A 360 16.68 -14.82 -6.79
CA ALA A 360 17.74 -14.72 -5.79
C ALA A 360 17.25 -13.99 -4.52
N ALA A 361 16.54 -12.87 -4.67
CA ALA A 361 15.98 -12.11 -3.56
C ALA A 361 14.92 -12.89 -2.77
N ALA A 362 14.13 -13.73 -3.44
CA ALA A 362 13.20 -14.66 -2.80
C ALA A 362 13.94 -15.76 -2.00
N ALA A 363 15.03 -16.31 -2.56
CA ALA A 363 15.83 -17.33 -1.90
C ALA A 363 16.55 -16.79 -0.65
N GLU A 364 17.07 -15.56 -0.70
CA GLU A 364 17.70 -14.88 0.45
C GLU A 364 16.74 -14.66 1.61
N ARG A 365 15.43 -14.54 1.32
CA ARG A 365 14.37 -14.44 2.33
C ARG A 365 13.98 -15.79 2.94
N GLY A 366 14.56 -16.89 2.48
CA GLY A 366 14.28 -18.23 3.01
C GLY A 366 12.91 -18.78 2.64
N LEU A 367 12.29 -18.28 1.56
CA LEU A 367 11.02 -18.81 1.07
C LEU A 367 11.19 -20.27 0.60
N SER A 368 10.17 -21.08 0.84
CA SER A 368 10.07 -22.47 0.36
C SER A 368 9.56 -22.55 -1.07
N TYR A 369 8.75 -21.59 -1.51
CA TYR A 369 8.29 -21.48 -2.90
C TYR A 369 8.10 -20.03 -3.33
N TYR A 370 8.20 -19.78 -4.64
CA TYR A 370 8.06 -18.45 -5.23
C TYR A 370 7.45 -18.55 -6.63
N ALA A 371 6.37 -17.81 -6.88
CA ALA A 371 5.71 -17.77 -8.17
C ALA A 371 6.16 -16.58 -8.99
N VAL A 372 6.51 -16.85 -10.25
CA VAL A 372 6.74 -15.84 -11.28
C VAL A 372 5.47 -15.72 -12.10
N THR A 373 4.82 -14.56 -12.08
CA THR A 373 3.45 -14.37 -12.60
C THR A 373 3.35 -13.16 -13.50
N ASP A 374 4.30 -13.01 -14.45
CA ASP A 374 4.24 -11.94 -15.44
C ASP A 374 2.89 -11.90 -16.19
N HIS A 375 2.51 -10.68 -16.57
CA HIS A 375 1.23 -10.40 -17.22
C HIS A 375 1.02 -11.14 -18.55
N ALA A 376 -0.22 -11.56 -18.77
CA ALA A 376 -0.67 -12.20 -19.99
C ALA A 376 -0.99 -11.21 -21.15
N PRO A 377 -1.15 -11.71 -22.40
CA PRO A 377 -1.22 -10.90 -23.63
C PRO A 377 -2.33 -9.86 -23.71
N ASN A 378 -3.49 -10.06 -23.08
CA ASN A 378 -4.61 -9.12 -23.19
C ASN A 378 -4.34 -7.81 -22.44
N LEU A 379 -3.30 -7.76 -21.61
CA LEU A 379 -2.70 -6.50 -21.17
C LEU A 379 -1.74 -6.02 -22.26
N PHE A 380 -2.30 -5.67 -23.41
CA PHE A 380 -1.59 -5.44 -24.68
C PHE A 380 -0.36 -4.53 -24.58
N MET A 381 -0.36 -3.60 -23.62
CA MET A 381 0.77 -2.69 -23.37
C MET A 381 2.06 -3.39 -22.96
N GLN A 382 1.99 -4.58 -22.35
CA GLN A 382 3.14 -5.39 -21.94
C GLN A 382 3.77 -6.17 -23.11
N ARG A 383 3.06 -6.27 -24.24
CA ARG A 383 3.55 -6.96 -25.46
C ARG A 383 3.98 -8.42 -25.19
N MET A 384 3.27 -9.10 -24.29
CA MET A 384 3.44 -10.53 -24.03
C MET A 384 2.99 -11.34 -25.25
N THR A 385 3.63 -12.48 -25.48
CA THR A 385 3.26 -13.46 -26.52
C THR A 385 3.42 -14.87 -25.97
N ASP A 386 2.77 -15.84 -26.60
CA ASP A 386 2.89 -17.25 -26.23
C ASP A 386 4.35 -17.73 -26.28
N GLU A 387 5.11 -17.31 -27.29
CA GLU A 387 6.54 -17.63 -27.43
C GLU A 387 7.36 -17.12 -26.23
N LYS A 388 7.13 -15.88 -25.80
CA LYS A 388 7.82 -15.31 -24.63
C LYS A 388 7.47 -16.05 -23.35
N MET A 389 6.19 -16.39 -23.17
CA MET A 389 5.70 -17.10 -21.99
C MET A 389 6.26 -18.53 -21.90
N LEU A 390 6.31 -19.25 -23.03
CA LEU A 390 6.93 -20.57 -23.11
C LEU A 390 8.45 -20.50 -22.91
N ALA A 391 9.13 -19.47 -23.43
CA ALA A 391 10.54 -19.25 -23.17
C ALA A 391 10.80 -18.96 -21.68
N GLN A 392 9.93 -18.19 -21.01
CA GLN A 392 10.01 -17.96 -19.58
C GLN A 392 9.88 -19.26 -18.78
N ARG A 393 8.95 -20.15 -19.14
CA ARG A 393 8.79 -21.47 -18.51
C ARG A 393 10.11 -22.25 -18.48
N GLU A 394 10.78 -22.31 -19.62
CA GLU A 394 12.06 -23.02 -19.74
C GLU A 394 13.17 -22.31 -18.93
N ARG A 395 13.17 -20.98 -18.87
CA ARG A 395 14.09 -20.23 -17.99
C ARG A 395 13.84 -20.52 -16.50
N VAL A 396 12.60 -20.52 -16.05
CA VAL A 396 12.23 -20.85 -14.65
C VAL A 396 12.69 -22.27 -14.30
N ARG A 397 12.44 -23.24 -15.17
CA ARG A 397 12.91 -24.63 -15.00
C ARG A 397 14.44 -24.74 -14.93
N ALA A 398 15.15 -24.01 -15.78
CA ALA A 398 16.61 -23.97 -15.76
C ALA A 398 17.18 -23.34 -14.47
N LEU A 399 16.48 -22.35 -13.90
CA LEU A 399 16.88 -21.69 -12.66
C LEU A 399 16.60 -22.50 -11.40
N GLN A 400 15.61 -23.40 -11.43
CA GLN A 400 15.24 -24.24 -10.28
C GLN A 400 16.46 -24.94 -9.63
N GLY A 401 17.38 -25.46 -10.45
CA GLY A 401 18.58 -26.16 -9.96
C GLY A 401 19.59 -25.28 -9.23
N ARG A 402 19.52 -23.94 -9.38
CA ARG A 402 20.42 -22.99 -8.71
C ARG A 402 20.01 -22.68 -7.27
N HIS A 403 18.75 -22.94 -6.93
CA HIS A 403 18.16 -22.63 -5.62
C HIS A 403 17.43 -23.86 -5.05
N PRO A 404 18.13 -24.91 -4.59
CA PRO A 404 17.51 -26.19 -4.20
C PRO A 404 16.56 -26.10 -2.98
N GLY A 405 16.66 -25.04 -2.17
CA GLY A 405 15.75 -24.78 -1.04
C GLY A 405 14.47 -24.03 -1.41
N LEU A 406 14.35 -23.55 -2.64
CA LEU A 406 13.24 -22.73 -3.13
C LEU A 406 12.59 -23.39 -4.35
N THR A 407 11.32 -23.77 -4.25
CA THR A 407 10.55 -24.26 -5.40
C THR A 407 10.06 -23.09 -6.23
N LEU A 408 10.43 -23.04 -7.51
CA LEU A 408 9.94 -22.03 -8.43
C LEU A 408 8.65 -22.53 -9.09
N LEU A 409 7.62 -21.70 -9.05
CA LEU A 409 6.35 -21.95 -9.72
C LEU A 409 6.29 -21.05 -10.97
N HIS A 410 6.10 -21.66 -12.14
CA HIS A 410 5.84 -20.90 -13.35
C HIS A 410 4.35 -20.57 -13.42
N GLY A 411 4.01 -19.30 -13.24
CA GLY A 411 2.65 -18.82 -13.29
C GLY A 411 2.46 -17.66 -14.26
N THR A 412 1.32 -16.99 -14.13
CA THR A 412 0.96 -15.81 -14.92
C THR A 412 -0.15 -15.03 -14.22
N GLU A 413 -0.17 -13.72 -14.42
CA GLU A 413 -1.32 -12.88 -14.12
C GLU A 413 -2.17 -12.66 -15.39
N LEU A 414 -3.35 -13.29 -15.39
CA LEU A 414 -4.36 -13.22 -16.42
C LEU A 414 -5.22 -11.96 -16.27
N ASN A 415 -5.63 -11.41 -17.40
CA ASN A 415 -6.70 -10.43 -17.50
C ASN A 415 -8.05 -11.13 -17.50
N ILE A 416 -8.94 -10.71 -16.61
CA ILE A 416 -10.34 -11.11 -16.69
C ILE A 416 -11.03 -10.21 -17.72
N ASP A 417 -11.54 -10.76 -18.81
CA ASP A 417 -12.28 -9.98 -19.83
C ASP A 417 -13.65 -9.51 -19.30
N PRO A 418 -14.30 -8.51 -19.93
CA PRO A 418 -15.59 -7.97 -19.47
C PRO A 418 -16.71 -9.01 -19.32
N ASP A 419 -16.63 -10.13 -20.04
CA ASP A 419 -17.57 -11.25 -19.96
C ASP A 419 -17.13 -12.36 -18.98
N GLY A 420 -15.96 -12.23 -18.35
CA GLY A 420 -15.36 -13.17 -17.42
C GLY A 420 -14.46 -14.24 -18.04
N GLY A 421 -14.15 -14.17 -19.33
CA GLY A 421 -13.08 -14.95 -19.96
C GLY A 421 -11.68 -14.56 -19.47
N VAL A 422 -10.66 -15.31 -19.86
CA VAL A 422 -9.24 -15.04 -19.58
C VAL A 422 -8.38 -15.22 -20.83
N ASP A 423 -7.12 -14.81 -20.78
CA ASP A 423 -6.24 -14.62 -21.94
C ASP A 423 -6.04 -15.84 -22.85
N TRP A 424 -6.09 -17.05 -22.28
CA TRP A 424 -5.78 -18.28 -22.98
C TRP A 424 -6.84 -19.37 -22.78
N ASP A 425 -6.82 -20.36 -23.67
CA ASP A 425 -7.66 -21.55 -23.55
C ASP A 425 -7.17 -22.53 -22.46
N ALA A 426 -8.01 -23.50 -22.14
CA ALA A 426 -7.73 -24.48 -21.09
C ALA A 426 -6.45 -25.29 -21.33
N ASP A 427 -6.16 -25.64 -22.59
CA ASP A 427 -4.99 -26.46 -22.94
C ASP A 427 -3.68 -25.69 -22.67
N PHE A 428 -3.65 -24.39 -22.98
CA PHE A 428 -2.50 -23.55 -22.66
C PHE A 428 -2.39 -23.28 -21.16
N LEU A 429 -3.53 -23.00 -20.49
CA LEU A 429 -3.58 -22.71 -19.05
C LEU A 429 -3.16 -23.90 -18.19
N ALA A 430 -3.44 -25.14 -18.63
CA ALA A 430 -3.01 -26.37 -17.95
C ALA A 430 -1.48 -26.51 -17.82
N GLY A 431 -0.70 -25.69 -18.53
CA GLY A 431 0.76 -25.70 -18.46
C GLY A 431 1.36 -24.84 -17.33
N PHE A 432 0.55 -24.08 -16.58
CA PHE A 432 1.02 -23.24 -15.47
C PHE A 432 0.88 -23.97 -14.12
N ASP A 433 1.79 -23.67 -13.20
CA ASP A 433 1.72 -24.14 -11.81
C ASP A 433 0.72 -23.31 -10.98
N VAL A 434 0.56 -22.02 -11.31
CA VAL A 434 -0.36 -21.09 -10.65
C VAL A 434 -0.82 -20.02 -11.63
N CYS A 435 -2.08 -19.60 -11.53
CA CYS A 435 -2.65 -18.53 -12.34
C CYS A 435 -3.41 -17.60 -11.41
N VAL A 436 -2.99 -16.35 -11.42
CA VAL A 436 -3.70 -15.23 -10.82
C VAL A 436 -4.54 -14.59 -11.92
N ALA A 437 -5.78 -14.21 -11.66
CA ALA A 437 -6.62 -13.51 -12.63
C ALA A 437 -7.18 -12.23 -12.04
N SER A 438 -7.03 -11.12 -12.76
CA SER A 438 -7.27 -9.78 -12.23
C SER A 438 -8.05 -8.88 -13.18
N ILE A 439 -8.70 -7.86 -12.64
CA ILE A 439 -9.41 -6.83 -13.42
C ILE A 439 -8.44 -5.70 -13.77
N HIS A 440 -8.11 -5.56 -15.05
CA HIS A 440 -7.27 -4.45 -15.56
C HIS A 440 -8.01 -3.44 -16.44
N SER A 441 -9.32 -3.64 -16.62
CA SER A 441 -10.11 -2.83 -17.55
C SER A 441 -11.58 -2.77 -17.16
N HIS A 442 -12.30 -1.81 -17.74
CA HIS A 442 -13.75 -1.67 -17.57
C HIS A 442 -14.18 -1.54 -16.09
N PHE A 443 -13.41 -0.77 -15.30
CA PHE A 443 -13.64 -0.55 -13.87
C PHE A 443 -15.00 0.10 -13.50
N THR A 444 -15.79 0.51 -14.50
CA THR A 444 -17.07 1.21 -14.34
C THR A 444 -18.26 0.40 -14.88
N GLN A 445 -18.09 -0.91 -15.12
CA GLN A 445 -19.22 -1.80 -15.35
C GLN A 445 -20.18 -1.72 -14.16
N ASP A 446 -21.47 -1.93 -14.42
CA ASP A 446 -22.44 -2.01 -13.34
C ASP A 446 -22.18 -3.23 -12.43
N ALA A 447 -22.71 -3.15 -11.22
CA ALA A 447 -22.48 -4.17 -10.20
C ALA A 447 -22.88 -5.58 -10.64
N ALA A 448 -23.97 -5.74 -11.38
CA ALA A 448 -24.45 -7.05 -11.79
C ALA A 448 -23.51 -7.68 -12.83
N ASP A 449 -23.03 -6.88 -13.78
CA ASP A 449 -22.07 -7.31 -14.80
C ASP A 449 -20.72 -7.65 -14.19
N MET A 450 -20.19 -6.79 -13.32
CA MET A 450 -18.92 -7.02 -12.62
C MET A 450 -18.97 -8.25 -11.72
N THR A 451 -20.10 -8.49 -11.04
CA THR A 451 -20.31 -9.72 -10.24
C THR A 451 -20.22 -10.96 -11.13
N ARG A 452 -20.93 -10.99 -12.26
CA ARG A 452 -20.90 -12.15 -13.18
C ARG A 452 -19.50 -12.37 -13.76
N ARG A 453 -18.78 -11.29 -14.09
CA ARG A 453 -17.40 -11.32 -14.54
C ARG A 453 -16.47 -12.01 -13.54
N LEU A 454 -16.50 -11.59 -12.28
CA LEU A 454 -15.70 -12.17 -11.20
C LEU A 454 -16.10 -13.62 -10.88
N VAL A 455 -17.39 -13.92 -10.84
CA VAL A 455 -17.90 -15.29 -10.59
C VAL A 455 -17.43 -16.24 -11.69
N ARG A 456 -17.53 -15.84 -12.97
CA ARG A 456 -17.08 -16.68 -14.08
C ARG A 456 -15.57 -16.92 -14.05
N ALA A 457 -14.78 -15.92 -13.63
CA ALA A 457 -13.35 -16.11 -13.42
C ALA A 457 -13.07 -17.13 -12.29
N CYS A 458 -13.82 -17.09 -11.18
CA CYS A 458 -13.72 -18.09 -10.11
C CYS A 458 -14.11 -19.51 -10.57
N GLU A 459 -15.04 -19.62 -11.52
CA GLU A 459 -15.52 -20.90 -12.07
C GLU A 459 -14.58 -21.51 -13.12
N ASN A 460 -13.57 -20.75 -13.57
CA ASN A 460 -12.54 -21.30 -14.45
C ASN A 460 -11.66 -22.28 -13.65
N PRO A 461 -11.54 -23.56 -14.08
CA PRO A 461 -10.78 -24.58 -13.35
C PRO A 461 -9.27 -24.31 -13.30
N HIS A 462 -8.75 -23.40 -14.12
CA HIS A 462 -7.32 -23.04 -14.14
C HIS A 462 -7.01 -21.73 -13.44
N VAL A 463 -8.01 -20.96 -12.99
CA VAL A 463 -7.78 -19.72 -12.24
C VAL A 463 -7.68 -20.05 -10.76
N HIS A 464 -6.53 -19.88 -10.13
CA HIS A 464 -6.30 -20.31 -8.75
C HIS A 464 -6.56 -19.20 -7.73
N ILE A 465 -6.25 -17.96 -8.12
CA ILE A 465 -6.30 -16.77 -7.28
C ILE A 465 -7.00 -15.67 -8.10
N ILE A 466 -7.94 -14.96 -7.48
CA ILE A 466 -8.39 -13.66 -8.02
C ILE A 466 -7.46 -12.59 -7.44
N GLY A 467 -6.65 -11.97 -8.31
CA GLY A 467 -5.70 -10.92 -7.95
C GLY A 467 -6.39 -9.58 -7.71
N HIS A 468 -5.85 -8.80 -6.78
CA HIS A 468 -6.29 -7.49 -6.27
C HIS A 468 -7.78 -7.24 -6.60
N PRO A 469 -8.70 -7.99 -5.93
CA PRO A 469 -10.02 -8.27 -6.49
C PRO A 469 -10.87 -7.04 -6.77
N THR A 470 -10.73 -5.98 -5.97
CA THR A 470 -11.48 -4.75 -6.15
C THR A 470 -10.88 -3.84 -7.23
N ALA A 471 -9.67 -4.15 -7.70
CA ALA A 471 -8.85 -3.36 -8.58
C ALA A 471 -8.69 -1.91 -8.11
N ARG A 472 -8.74 -1.65 -6.80
CA ARG A 472 -8.59 -0.28 -6.28
C ARG A 472 -7.16 0.22 -6.42
N SER A 473 -6.99 1.54 -6.40
CA SER A 473 -5.70 2.19 -6.20
C SER A 473 -5.92 3.37 -5.26
N LEU A 474 -5.42 3.26 -4.03
CA LEU A 474 -5.63 4.21 -2.95
C LEU A 474 -5.21 5.63 -3.38
N GLY A 475 -6.12 6.59 -3.21
CA GLY A 475 -5.96 7.98 -3.65
C GLY A 475 -6.15 8.22 -5.15
N ARG A 476 -6.31 7.17 -5.99
CA ARG A 476 -6.39 7.29 -7.45
C ARG A 476 -7.66 6.70 -8.06
N ARG A 477 -8.03 5.48 -7.66
CA ARG A 477 -9.15 4.70 -8.22
C ARG A 477 -9.92 3.98 -7.12
N ARG A 478 -11.24 4.16 -7.10
CA ARG A 478 -12.12 3.42 -6.18
C ARG A 478 -12.21 1.94 -6.56
N PRO A 479 -12.55 1.06 -5.59
CA PRO A 479 -12.99 -0.30 -5.85
C PRO A 479 -14.04 -0.39 -6.97
N VAL A 480 -13.99 -1.46 -7.78
CA VAL A 480 -15.10 -1.84 -8.65
C VAL A 480 -16.34 -2.16 -7.82
N ASP A 481 -17.51 -1.90 -8.38
CA ASP A 481 -18.79 -2.22 -7.74
C ASP A 481 -19.21 -3.65 -8.09
N ALA A 482 -19.52 -4.48 -7.09
CA ALA A 482 -19.91 -5.88 -7.25
C ALA A 482 -20.68 -6.37 -6.02
N ASP A 483 -21.51 -7.39 -6.20
CA ASP A 483 -22.05 -8.18 -5.09
C ASP A 483 -20.97 -9.14 -4.58
N TRP A 484 -20.21 -8.64 -3.61
CA TRP A 484 -19.11 -9.37 -3.00
C TRP A 484 -19.54 -10.67 -2.32
N ASP A 485 -20.76 -10.81 -1.80
CA ASP A 485 -21.19 -12.09 -1.20
C ASP A 485 -21.33 -13.18 -2.24
N GLU A 486 -21.81 -12.86 -3.45
CA GLU A 486 -21.89 -13.82 -4.56
C GLU A 486 -20.50 -14.21 -5.05
N VAL A 487 -19.58 -13.25 -5.15
CA VAL A 487 -18.16 -13.53 -5.48
C VAL A 487 -17.52 -14.43 -4.42
N PHE A 488 -17.75 -14.18 -3.13
CA PHE A 488 -17.20 -14.99 -2.04
C PHE A 488 -17.76 -16.41 -2.03
N LYS A 489 -19.07 -16.59 -2.29
CA LYS A 489 -19.68 -17.91 -2.45
C LYS A 489 -19.08 -18.67 -3.62
N ALA A 490 -18.81 -18.00 -4.75
CA ALA A 490 -18.17 -18.61 -5.90
C ALA A 490 -16.74 -19.04 -5.57
N ALA A 491 -15.93 -18.14 -5.02
CA ALA A 491 -14.55 -18.39 -4.63
C ALA A 491 -14.44 -19.60 -3.65
N ALA A 492 -15.28 -19.62 -2.60
CA ALA A 492 -15.30 -20.72 -1.65
C ALA A 492 -15.74 -22.05 -2.28
N ARG A 493 -16.76 -22.03 -3.16
CA ARG A 493 -17.26 -23.24 -3.84
C ARG A 493 -16.22 -23.82 -4.79
N THR A 494 -15.49 -23.00 -5.51
CA THR A 494 -14.58 -23.43 -6.58
C THR A 494 -13.14 -23.60 -6.12
N GLY A 495 -12.85 -23.41 -4.83
CA GLY A 495 -11.49 -23.45 -4.30
C GLY A 495 -10.60 -22.35 -4.90
N THR A 496 -11.17 -21.20 -5.27
CA THR A 496 -10.39 -20.05 -5.75
C THR A 496 -10.05 -19.16 -4.56
N ALA A 497 -8.76 -18.88 -4.35
CA ALA A 497 -8.35 -17.96 -3.30
C ALA A 497 -8.58 -16.50 -3.71
N LEU A 498 -8.74 -15.62 -2.73
CA LEU A 498 -8.76 -14.17 -2.96
C LEU A 498 -7.45 -13.55 -2.48
N GLU A 499 -6.87 -12.70 -3.31
CA GLU A 499 -5.63 -12.02 -3.00
C GLU A 499 -5.81 -10.90 -1.95
N ILE A 500 -4.78 -10.74 -1.13
CA ILE A 500 -4.48 -9.57 -0.30
C ILE A 500 -3.11 -9.07 -0.76
N ASP A 501 -3.15 -8.30 -1.83
CA ASP A 501 -2.01 -7.66 -2.46
C ASP A 501 -1.38 -6.69 -1.48
N SER A 502 -0.09 -6.87 -1.19
CA SER A 502 0.61 -6.08 -0.18
C SER A 502 1.10 -4.73 -0.69
N PHE A 503 0.95 -4.40 -1.98
CA PHE A 503 1.46 -3.16 -2.54
C PHE A 503 0.76 -1.96 -1.86
N PRO A 504 1.50 -0.95 -1.37
CA PRO A 504 0.94 0.06 -0.46
C PRO A 504 -0.19 0.91 -1.04
N ASP A 505 -0.20 1.13 -2.36
CA ASP A 505 -1.28 1.85 -3.04
C ASP A 505 -2.43 0.94 -3.49
N ARG A 506 -2.37 -0.36 -3.22
CA ARG A 506 -3.47 -1.32 -3.44
C ARG A 506 -4.07 -1.79 -2.13
N LEU A 507 -3.31 -2.55 -1.33
CA LEU A 507 -3.76 -3.26 -0.12
C LEU A 507 -5.09 -4.00 -0.34
N ASP A 508 -5.19 -4.72 -1.44
CA ASP A 508 -6.45 -5.24 -1.99
C ASP A 508 -6.42 -6.77 -1.97
N LEU A 509 -7.23 -7.48 -1.19
CA LEU A 509 -8.53 -7.13 -0.63
C LEU A 509 -8.51 -6.29 0.66
N PRO A 510 -9.37 -5.25 0.81
CA PRO A 510 -9.46 -4.49 2.05
C PRO A 510 -9.96 -5.33 3.23
N ALA A 511 -9.46 -5.02 4.42
CA ALA A 511 -9.64 -5.84 5.62
C ALA A 511 -11.12 -6.14 6.00
N ASP A 512 -12.06 -5.25 5.69
CA ASP A 512 -13.48 -5.47 5.93
C ASP A 512 -14.08 -6.50 4.96
N LEU A 513 -13.67 -6.48 3.70
CA LEU A 513 -14.01 -7.53 2.73
C LEU A 513 -13.30 -8.84 3.05
N VAL A 514 -12.04 -8.82 3.51
CA VAL A 514 -11.35 -10.02 4.03
C VAL A 514 -12.15 -10.66 5.16
N ARG A 515 -12.55 -9.87 6.17
CA ARG A 515 -13.36 -10.34 7.30
C ARG A 515 -14.72 -10.89 6.87
N ARG A 516 -15.29 -10.36 5.79
CA ARG A 516 -16.56 -10.81 5.19
C ARG A 516 -16.36 -12.13 4.45
N ALA A 517 -15.40 -12.21 3.54
CA ALA A 517 -15.04 -13.40 2.78
C ALA A 517 -14.69 -14.60 3.67
N LEU A 518 -13.99 -14.37 4.79
CA LEU A 518 -13.68 -15.40 5.78
C LEU A 518 -14.94 -16.14 6.27
N ARG A 519 -16.07 -15.42 6.45
CA ARG A 519 -17.34 -16.03 6.90
C ARG A 519 -17.96 -16.96 5.85
N HIS A 520 -17.57 -16.84 4.59
CA HIS A 520 -17.97 -17.73 3.51
C HIS A 520 -17.03 -18.94 3.35
N GLY A 521 -15.96 -19.04 4.14
CA GLY A 521 -14.97 -20.12 4.05
C GLY A 521 -13.92 -19.92 2.95
N VAL A 522 -13.79 -18.71 2.41
CA VAL A 522 -12.78 -18.36 1.40
C VAL A 522 -11.37 -18.50 1.98
N LYS A 523 -10.43 -18.95 1.14
CA LYS A 523 -8.99 -18.94 1.42
C LYS A 523 -8.31 -17.75 0.74
N PHE A 524 -7.19 -17.30 1.30
CA PHE A 524 -6.55 -16.07 0.87
C PHE A 524 -5.11 -16.32 0.39
N SER A 525 -4.69 -15.57 -0.62
CA SER A 525 -3.28 -15.37 -0.97
C SER A 525 -2.82 -14.04 -0.39
N VAL A 526 -1.66 -13.99 0.26
CA VAL A 526 -1.01 -12.74 0.69
C VAL A 526 0.34 -12.69 0.00
N ASP A 527 0.52 -11.76 -0.91
CA ASP A 527 1.66 -11.66 -1.83
C ASP A 527 2.09 -10.20 -2.00
N THR A 528 3.20 -9.98 -2.70
CA THR A 528 3.83 -8.65 -2.75
C THR A 528 3.46 -7.82 -3.96
N ASP A 529 2.90 -8.42 -5.02
CA ASP A 529 2.79 -7.81 -6.37
C ASP A 529 4.12 -7.14 -6.75
N ALA A 530 5.25 -7.80 -6.43
CA ALA A 530 6.56 -7.17 -6.51
C ALA A 530 6.98 -6.95 -7.97
N HIS A 531 7.30 -5.70 -8.29
CA HIS A 531 7.85 -5.28 -9.59
C HIS A 531 9.35 -4.94 -9.49
N SER A 532 9.89 -4.92 -8.27
CA SER A 532 11.28 -4.66 -7.95
C SER A 532 11.70 -5.42 -6.68
N LEU A 533 13.00 -5.53 -6.44
CA LEU A 533 13.54 -6.18 -5.24
C LEU A 533 13.12 -5.48 -3.95
N ALA A 534 12.88 -4.17 -4.01
CA ALA A 534 12.46 -3.37 -2.86
C ALA A 534 11.03 -3.70 -2.44
N ASP A 535 10.16 -4.03 -3.39
CA ASP A 535 8.72 -4.24 -3.16
C ASP A 535 8.43 -5.45 -2.27
N HIS A 536 9.33 -6.42 -2.21
CA HIS A 536 9.20 -7.55 -1.29
C HIS A 536 9.07 -7.14 0.18
N ARG A 537 9.54 -5.94 0.56
CA ARG A 537 9.37 -5.42 1.93
C ARG A 537 7.90 -5.14 2.27
N ASN A 538 7.06 -4.96 1.25
CA ASN A 538 5.67 -4.55 1.40
C ASN A 538 4.81 -5.66 2.01
N ILE A 539 5.26 -6.93 2.01
CA ILE A 539 4.54 -8.08 2.58
C ILE A 539 3.99 -7.84 3.99
N ARG A 540 4.69 -7.01 4.79
CA ARG A 540 4.25 -6.62 6.14
C ARG A 540 2.89 -5.92 6.16
N TYR A 541 2.55 -5.17 5.10
CA TYR A 541 1.30 -4.44 4.99
C TYR A 541 0.13 -5.35 4.58
N GLY A 542 0.36 -6.32 3.69
CA GLY A 542 -0.63 -7.35 3.38
C GLY A 542 -0.92 -8.24 4.59
N ILE A 543 0.11 -8.66 5.34
CA ILE A 543 -0.06 -9.34 6.63
C ILE A 543 -0.83 -8.47 7.62
N GLY A 544 -0.50 -7.19 7.76
CA GLY A 544 -1.27 -6.26 8.59
C GLY A 544 -2.75 -6.22 8.18
N THR A 545 -3.05 -6.24 6.89
CA THR A 545 -4.42 -6.27 6.34
C THR A 545 -5.12 -7.59 6.64
N ALA A 546 -4.44 -8.72 6.45
CA ALA A 546 -4.91 -10.07 6.80
C ALA A 546 -5.25 -10.17 8.29
N GLN A 547 -4.37 -9.66 9.16
CA GLN A 547 -4.60 -9.63 10.61
C GLN A 547 -5.80 -8.77 10.99
N ARG A 548 -5.99 -7.62 10.34
CA ARG A 548 -7.19 -6.77 10.51
C ARG A 548 -8.46 -7.46 10.02
N GLY A 549 -8.34 -8.36 9.06
CA GLY A 549 -9.37 -9.30 8.60
C GLY A 549 -9.58 -10.52 9.51
N TRP A 550 -8.79 -10.63 10.59
CA TRP A 550 -8.76 -11.73 11.57
C TRP A 550 -8.31 -13.07 10.99
N LEU A 551 -7.49 -13.05 9.93
CA LEU A 551 -6.99 -14.28 9.34
C LEU A 551 -6.00 -14.99 10.27
N THR A 552 -6.12 -16.31 10.31
CA THR A 552 -5.14 -17.22 10.91
C THR A 552 -4.26 -17.81 9.81
N PRO A 553 -3.14 -18.47 10.14
CA PRO A 553 -2.32 -19.14 9.13
C PRO A 553 -3.10 -20.17 8.29
N ASP A 554 -4.07 -20.87 8.88
CA ASP A 554 -4.87 -21.85 8.15
C ASP A 554 -5.79 -21.24 7.07
N ASP A 555 -5.99 -19.92 7.09
CA ASP A 555 -6.77 -19.17 6.11
C ASP A 555 -5.93 -18.68 4.92
N VAL A 556 -4.60 -18.65 5.08
CA VAL A 556 -3.67 -18.09 4.09
C VAL A 556 -2.85 -19.20 3.43
N ILE A 557 -3.02 -19.37 2.12
CA ILE A 557 -2.42 -20.49 1.37
C ILE A 557 -0.89 -20.41 1.31
N ASN A 558 -0.33 -19.20 1.41
CA ASN A 558 1.12 -18.93 1.46
C ASN A 558 1.81 -19.49 2.72
N THR A 559 1.05 -19.90 3.75
CA THR A 559 1.63 -20.49 4.98
C THR A 559 1.75 -22.01 4.88
N TRP A 560 1.14 -22.61 3.87
CA TRP A 560 1.00 -24.05 3.78
C TRP A 560 2.29 -24.70 3.28
N PRO A 561 2.62 -25.93 3.76
CA PRO A 561 3.64 -26.74 3.12
C PRO A 561 3.35 -26.93 1.63
N LEU A 562 4.40 -27.03 0.81
CA LEU A 562 4.30 -27.10 -0.65
C LEU A 562 3.32 -28.18 -1.14
N GLU A 563 3.30 -29.35 -0.52
CA GLU A 563 2.39 -30.45 -0.87
C GLU A 563 0.91 -30.05 -0.73
N LYS A 564 0.57 -29.37 0.38
CA LYS A 564 -0.79 -28.88 0.62
C LYS A 564 -1.14 -27.74 -0.34
N LEU A 565 -0.19 -26.85 -0.64
CA LEU A 565 -0.39 -25.80 -1.65
C LEU A 565 -0.67 -26.40 -3.03
N ARG A 566 0.14 -27.36 -3.49
CA ARG A 566 -0.06 -28.03 -4.78
C ARG A 566 -1.41 -28.72 -4.88
N ALA A 567 -1.82 -29.45 -3.84
CA ALA A 567 -3.14 -30.07 -3.80
C ALA A 567 -4.29 -29.05 -3.90
N PHE A 568 -4.12 -27.84 -3.34
CA PHE A 568 -5.09 -26.76 -3.50
C PHE A 568 -5.11 -26.21 -4.93
N LEU A 569 -3.94 -26.01 -5.53
CA LEU A 569 -3.79 -25.51 -6.90
C LEU A 569 -4.31 -26.52 -7.94
N GLU A 570 -4.25 -27.82 -7.68
CA GLU A 570 -4.82 -28.85 -8.57
C GLU A 570 -6.36 -28.77 -8.72
N LYS A 571 -7.06 -27.98 -7.88
CA LYS A 571 -8.52 -27.77 -7.91
C LYS A 571 -9.32 -29.07 -8.15
N THR A 572 -9.05 -30.10 -7.34
CA THR A 572 -9.74 -31.39 -7.48
C THR A 572 -11.26 -31.19 -7.33
N PRO A 573 -12.08 -31.64 -8.30
CA PRO A 573 -13.53 -31.43 -8.28
C PRO A 573 -14.27 -32.16 -7.15
#